data_AF-A0A382W070-F1
#
_entry.id   AF-A0A382W070-F1
#
_cell.length_a   1.000
_cell.length_b   1.000
_cell.length_c   1.000
_cell.angle_alpha   90.00
_cell.angle_beta   90.00
_cell.angle_gamma   90.00
#
_symmetry.space_group_name_H-M   'P 1'
#
loop_
_entity.id
_entity.type
_entity.pdbx_description
1 polymer ?
#
loop_
_entity_poly.entity_id
_entity_poly.type
_entity_poly.pdbx_seq_one_letter_code
_entity_poly.pdbx_strand_id
1 'polypeptide(L)'
;LDDISRSINDEISWEAAIAHKKASPKASSPKYRRVLLKISGESLMGEAGSALDQGALVRLAEDIKQVHAMGVEICLVVGAGNIFRGLAGAAAGIERSTADGMGMLATVINALGVQSMLESVGVPTRVQSAIRMEAICESYIRRRAIRHMERGRIVIFAAGTGNPYFTTDTAAALRAAEMECEVLLKGTQVDGVYSADPILHANAERYERLTFSRVLRD
;
A
#
# COMPACT_ATOMS: atom_id res chain seq x y z
N LEU A 1 48.43 -53.87 19.49
CA LEU A 1 47.22 -54.42 20.15
C LEU A 1 46.04 -54.00 19.28
N ASP A 2 46.11 -54.26 17.97
CA ASP A 2 45.78 -55.55 17.38
C ASP A 2 44.45 -56.08 17.92
N ASP A 3 43.41 -55.71 17.20
CA ASP A 3 42.24 -56.51 16.85
C ASP A 3 41.73 -57.51 17.90
N ILE A 4 40.74 -57.07 18.68
CA ILE A 4 39.82 -57.94 19.42
C ILE A 4 38.40 -57.63 18.94
N SER A 5 38.08 -58.24 17.79
CA SER A 5 36.92 -59.13 17.62
C SER A 5 35.50 -58.65 17.99
N ARG A 6 34.70 -58.59 16.92
CA ARG A 6 33.45 -59.35 16.68
C ARG A 6 32.11 -58.79 17.18
N SER A 7 31.24 -58.70 16.16
CA SER A 7 29.80 -58.99 16.18
C SER A 7 28.96 -57.84 16.75
N ILE A 8 27.98 -57.28 16.04
CA ILE A 8 26.77 -57.96 15.55
C ILE A 8 26.18 -57.13 14.39
N ASN A 9 25.75 -57.83 13.33
CA ASN A 9 24.79 -57.36 12.33
C ASN A 9 23.62 -56.64 13.01
N ASP A 10 23.26 -55.43 12.58
CA ASP A 10 21.85 -55.11 12.44
C ASP A 10 21.65 -54.07 11.34
N GLU A 11 20.82 -54.47 10.38
CA GLU A 11 20.28 -53.69 9.29
C GLU A 11 19.61 -52.42 9.84
N ILE A 12 20.20 -51.25 9.58
CA ILE A 12 19.44 -50.01 9.63
C ILE A 12 18.91 -49.78 8.22
N SER A 13 17.70 -50.28 7.99
CA SER A 13 16.91 -50.01 6.79
C SER A 13 16.74 -48.50 6.60
N TRP A 14 16.94 -48.02 5.37
CA TRP A 14 16.85 -46.60 5.00
C TRP A 14 15.40 -46.10 4.83
N GLU A 15 14.38 -46.85 5.27
CA GLU A 15 12.98 -46.55 4.98
C GLU A 15 12.27 -45.67 6.04
N ALA A 16 12.91 -45.35 7.17
CA ALA A 16 12.29 -44.55 8.23
C ALA A 16 12.58 -43.03 8.18
N ALA A 17 13.41 -42.55 7.25
CA ALA A 17 13.75 -41.11 7.15
C ALA A 17 12.80 -40.29 6.25
N ILE A 18 11.72 -40.88 5.74
CA ILE A 18 10.66 -40.17 4.99
C ILE A 18 9.43 -40.00 5.88
N ALA A 19 9.65 -39.54 7.11
CA ALA A 19 8.56 -39.00 7.93
C ALA A 19 8.14 -37.66 7.31
N HIS A 20 6.89 -37.61 6.86
CA HIS A 20 6.21 -36.50 6.20
C HIS A 20 6.68 -35.10 6.63
N LYS A 21 7.55 -34.48 5.83
CA LYS A 21 7.46 -33.03 5.61
C LYS A 21 6.10 -32.81 4.96
N LYS A 22 5.07 -32.49 5.77
CA LYS A 22 3.84 -31.86 5.26
C LYS A 22 4.32 -30.73 4.37
N ALA A 23 4.09 -30.85 3.07
CA ALA A 23 4.33 -29.78 2.13
C ALA A 23 3.65 -28.55 2.71
N SER A 24 4.44 -27.49 2.95
CA SER A 24 3.90 -26.18 3.22
C SER A 24 2.86 -25.90 2.12
N PRO A 25 1.70 -25.30 2.46
CA PRO A 25 0.69 -25.01 1.45
C PRO A 25 1.39 -24.23 0.35
N LYS A 26 1.36 -24.79 -0.87
CA LYS A 26 1.96 -24.18 -2.05
C LYS A 26 1.35 -22.78 -2.14
N ALA A 27 2.11 -21.75 -1.78
CA ALA A 27 1.60 -20.39 -1.76
C ALA A 27 0.99 -20.13 -3.13
N SER A 28 -0.33 -19.94 -3.18
CA SER A 28 -1.02 -19.67 -4.43
C SER A 28 -0.38 -18.44 -5.04
N SER A 29 0.08 -18.55 -6.30
CA SER A 29 0.68 -17.42 -7.01
C SER A 29 -0.27 -16.22 -6.94
N PRO A 30 0.23 -15.01 -6.63
CA PRO A 30 -0.63 -13.83 -6.54
C PRO A 30 -1.38 -13.61 -7.85
N LYS A 31 -2.66 -13.25 -7.74
CA LYS A 31 -3.53 -13.00 -8.92
C LYS A 31 -3.02 -11.84 -9.78
N TYR A 32 -2.42 -10.84 -9.14
CA TYR A 32 -1.86 -9.66 -9.77
C TYR A 32 -0.38 -9.57 -9.42
N ARG A 33 0.45 -9.31 -10.43
CA ARG A 33 1.89 -9.06 -10.31
C ARG A 33 2.17 -7.62 -9.92
N ARG A 34 1.38 -6.67 -10.41
CA ARG A 34 1.56 -5.24 -10.13
C ARG A 34 0.26 -4.57 -9.73
N VAL A 35 0.27 -3.90 -8.58
CA VAL A 35 -0.91 -3.24 -8.02
C VAL A 35 -0.60 -1.80 -7.63
N LEU A 36 -1.62 -0.94 -7.70
CA LEU A 36 -1.59 0.34 -6.99
C LEU A 36 -2.58 0.30 -5.84
N LEU A 37 -2.10 0.58 -4.63
CA LEU A 37 -2.93 0.74 -3.46
C LEU A 37 -3.06 2.24 -3.14
N LYS A 38 -4.30 2.75 -3.24
CA LYS A 38 -4.64 4.08 -2.76
C LYS A 38 -5.12 3.99 -1.33
N ILE A 39 -4.37 4.61 -0.43
CA ILE A 39 -4.62 4.63 1.00
C ILE A 39 -5.25 5.99 1.36
N SER A 40 -6.29 5.99 2.19
CA SER A 40 -6.86 7.25 2.69
C SER A 40 -5.92 7.87 3.72
N GLY A 41 -5.87 9.19 3.85
CA GLY A 41 -5.05 9.80 4.92
C GLY A 41 -5.60 9.42 6.29
N GLU A 42 -6.93 9.34 6.39
CA GLU A 42 -7.72 8.94 7.53
C GLU A 42 -7.34 7.59 8.14
N SER A 43 -6.95 6.62 7.30
CA SER A 43 -6.57 5.29 7.81
C SER A 43 -5.24 5.32 8.56
N LEU A 44 -4.52 6.44 8.53
CA LEU A 44 -3.29 6.67 9.29
C LEU A 44 -3.57 7.35 10.65
N MET A 45 -4.81 7.74 10.92
CA MET A 45 -5.19 8.30 12.22
C MET A 45 -5.47 7.19 13.23
N GLY A 46 -5.18 7.47 14.49
CA GLY A 46 -5.53 6.63 15.63
C GLY A 46 -6.67 7.27 16.43
N GLU A 47 -7.20 6.52 17.39
CA GLU A 47 -8.31 6.95 18.25
C GLU A 47 -7.98 8.22 19.06
N ALA A 48 -6.69 8.45 19.35
CA ALA A 48 -6.21 9.59 20.13
C ALA A 48 -6.09 10.92 19.35
N GLY A 49 -6.53 10.98 18.09
CA GLY A 49 -6.54 12.22 17.30
C GLY A 49 -5.16 12.65 16.76
N SER A 50 -4.11 11.84 16.93
CA SER A 50 -2.83 12.05 16.23
C SER A 50 -3.05 11.95 14.72
N ALA A 51 -2.46 12.90 13.98
CA ALA A 51 -2.51 12.87 12.52
C ALA A 51 -1.81 11.63 11.94
N LEU A 52 -0.77 11.12 12.62
CA LEU A 52 -0.07 9.89 12.27
C LEU A 52 0.00 8.99 13.51
N ASP A 53 -0.80 7.93 13.51
CA ASP A 53 -0.80 6.92 14.56
C ASP A 53 0.22 5.82 14.26
N GLN A 54 1.05 5.54 15.25
CA GLN A 54 2.09 4.53 15.12
C GLN A 54 1.49 3.13 14.94
N GLY A 55 0.41 2.79 15.65
CA GLY A 55 -0.25 1.50 15.53
C GLY A 55 -0.83 1.27 14.13
N ALA A 56 -1.49 2.28 13.57
CA ALA A 56 -2.03 2.27 12.21
C ALA A 56 -0.93 2.11 11.16
N LEU A 57 0.18 2.85 11.30
CA LEU A 57 1.33 2.73 10.41
C LEU A 57 1.97 1.34 10.48
N VAL A 58 2.16 0.77 11.67
CA VAL A 58 2.73 -0.58 11.84
C VAL A 58 1.83 -1.63 11.19
N ARG A 59 0.51 -1.59 11.46
CA ARG A 59 -0.44 -2.53 10.83
C ARG A 59 -0.38 -2.44 9.31
N LEU A 60 -0.44 -1.23 8.76
CA LEU A 60 -0.35 -1.00 7.33
C LEU A 60 0.97 -1.55 6.75
N ALA A 61 2.09 -1.31 7.41
CA ALA A 61 3.41 -1.76 6.96
C ALA A 61 3.53 -3.29 6.97
N GLU A 62 3.01 -3.96 8.01
CA GLU A 62 3.00 -5.42 8.09
C GLU A 62 2.08 -6.07 7.04
N ASP A 63 0.91 -5.48 6.77
CA ASP A 63 0.02 -5.96 5.70
C ASP A 63 0.69 -5.83 4.33
N ILE A 64 1.30 -4.68 4.06
CA ILE A 64 2.03 -4.44 2.80
C ILE A 64 3.24 -5.38 2.69
N LYS A 65 3.97 -5.63 3.78
CA LYS A 65 5.12 -6.54 3.82
C LYS A 65 4.74 -7.97 3.45
N GLN A 66 3.58 -8.45 3.91
CA GLN A 66 3.09 -9.78 3.53
C GLN A 66 2.86 -9.88 2.03
N VAL A 67 2.24 -8.87 1.41
CA VAL A 67 2.00 -8.83 -0.05
C VAL A 67 3.32 -8.69 -0.81
N HIS A 68 4.23 -7.85 -0.33
CA HIS A 68 5.56 -7.66 -0.91
C HIS A 68 6.38 -8.96 -0.92
N ALA A 69 6.31 -9.74 0.16
CA ALA A 69 6.98 -11.04 0.29
C ALA A 69 6.47 -12.09 -0.72
N MET A 70 5.29 -11.89 -1.31
CA MET A 70 4.76 -12.73 -2.39
C MET A 70 5.37 -12.39 -3.77
N GLY A 71 6.25 -11.38 -3.85
CA GLY A 71 6.86 -10.93 -5.10
C GLY A 71 5.99 -9.97 -5.92
N VAL A 72 4.95 -9.39 -5.31
CA VAL A 72 4.08 -8.40 -5.96
C VAL A 72 4.79 -7.04 -5.99
N GLU A 73 4.77 -6.38 -7.14
CA GLU A 73 5.21 -4.99 -7.29
C GLU A 73 4.12 -4.04 -6.81
N ILE A 74 4.44 -3.24 -5.79
CA ILE A 74 3.46 -2.40 -5.09
C ILE A 74 3.77 -0.92 -5.33
N CYS A 75 2.77 -0.22 -5.87
CA CYS A 75 2.70 1.24 -5.90
C CYS A 75 1.74 1.73 -4.81
N LEU A 76 2.08 2.83 -4.14
CA LEU A 76 1.22 3.46 -3.14
C LEU A 76 0.86 4.90 -3.55
N VAL A 77 -0.38 5.31 -3.30
CA VAL A 77 -0.79 6.72 -3.25
C VAL A 77 -1.46 6.96 -1.90
N VAL A 78 -0.99 7.95 -1.15
CA VAL A 78 -1.50 8.23 0.20
C VAL A 78 -2.27 9.54 0.21
N GLY A 79 -3.52 9.50 0.67
CA GLY A 79 -4.36 10.67 0.91
C GLY A 79 -3.83 11.55 2.03
N ALA A 80 -4.43 12.73 2.21
CA ALA A 80 -4.01 13.73 3.20
C ALA A 80 -5.10 14.09 4.22
N GLY A 81 -6.25 13.39 4.22
CA GLY A 81 -7.42 13.81 4.99
C GLY A 81 -7.21 13.88 6.50
N ASN A 82 -6.26 13.12 7.04
CA ASN A 82 -5.82 13.17 8.44
C ASN A 82 -5.16 14.50 8.85
N ILE A 83 -4.41 15.15 7.96
CA ILE A 83 -3.73 16.42 8.22
C ILE A 83 -4.59 17.57 7.70
N PHE A 84 -5.11 17.44 6.47
CA PHE A 84 -5.80 18.51 5.77
C PHE A 84 -7.17 18.83 6.37
N ARG A 85 -7.89 17.88 6.99
CA ARG A 85 -9.14 18.22 7.69
C ARG A 85 -8.92 19.09 8.92
N GLY A 86 -7.83 18.89 9.66
CA GLY A 86 -7.45 19.78 10.76
C GLY A 86 -7.15 21.20 10.27
N LEU A 87 -6.69 21.33 9.02
CA LEU A 87 -6.46 22.60 8.35
C LEU A 87 -7.70 23.17 7.65
N ALA A 88 -8.74 22.38 7.37
CA ALA A 88 -9.90 22.80 6.59
C ALA A 88 -10.65 23.98 7.23
N GLY A 89 -10.76 23.99 8.57
CA GLY A 89 -11.30 25.13 9.32
C GLY A 89 -10.39 26.35 9.27
N ALA A 90 -9.07 26.16 9.32
CA ALA A 90 -8.08 27.24 9.20
C ALA A 90 -7.91 27.75 7.76
N ALA A 91 -8.34 26.97 6.77
CA ALA A 91 -8.31 27.30 5.36
C ALA A 91 -9.57 28.05 4.88
N ALA A 92 -10.52 28.34 5.77
CA ALA A 92 -11.67 29.16 5.44
C ALA A 92 -11.21 30.55 4.97
N GLY A 93 -11.51 30.89 3.71
CA GLY A 93 -11.07 32.13 3.07
C GLY A 93 -9.72 32.03 2.33
N ILE A 94 -9.05 30.88 2.34
CA ILE A 94 -7.87 30.62 1.50
C ILE A 94 -8.33 30.29 0.07
N GLU A 95 -7.62 30.84 -0.91
CA GLU A 95 -7.84 30.54 -2.33
C GLU A 95 -7.64 29.04 -2.61
N ARG A 96 -8.50 28.48 -3.46
CA ARG A 96 -8.61 27.03 -3.65
C ARG A 96 -7.29 26.37 -4.06
N SER A 97 -6.52 26.98 -4.96
CA SER A 97 -5.25 26.44 -5.44
C SER A 97 -4.19 26.40 -4.33
N THR A 98 -4.19 27.41 -3.45
CA THR A 98 -3.35 27.44 -2.25
C THR A 98 -3.71 26.31 -1.29
N ALA A 99 -5.01 26.11 -1.05
CA ALA A 99 -5.50 25.02 -0.21
C ALA A 99 -5.14 23.64 -0.78
N ASP A 100 -5.28 23.43 -2.09
CA ASP A 100 -4.85 22.18 -2.73
C ASP A 100 -3.32 21.99 -2.62
N GLY A 101 -2.53 23.07 -2.69
CA GLY A 101 -1.09 23.07 -2.42
C GLY A 101 -0.75 22.56 -1.01
N MET A 102 -1.47 23.04 0.01
CA MET A 102 -1.34 22.55 1.39
C MET A 102 -1.71 21.07 1.49
N GLY A 103 -2.77 20.63 0.80
CA GLY A 103 -3.15 19.23 0.70
C GLY A 103 -2.07 18.36 0.07
N MET A 104 -1.43 18.82 -1.01
CA MET A 104 -0.32 18.12 -1.65
C MET A 104 0.88 17.97 -0.70
N LEU A 105 1.25 19.01 0.05
CA LEU A 105 2.30 18.90 1.07
C LEU A 105 1.93 17.89 2.17
N ALA A 106 0.68 17.88 2.61
CA ALA A 106 0.21 16.89 3.58
C ALA A 106 0.33 15.44 3.06
N THR A 107 0.11 15.19 1.76
CA THR A 107 0.37 13.84 1.20
C THR A 107 1.85 13.46 1.25
N VAL A 108 2.77 14.42 1.10
CA VAL A 108 4.21 14.18 1.22
C VAL A 108 4.57 13.81 2.66
N ILE A 109 4.02 14.51 3.65
CA ILE A 109 4.23 14.19 5.07
C ILE A 109 3.80 12.74 5.36
N ASN A 110 2.60 12.36 4.90
CA ASN A 110 2.11 10.99 5.07
C ASN A 110 2.99 9.96 4.34
N ALA A 111 3.41 10.25 3.11
CA ALA A 111 4.26 9.37 2.33
C ALA A 111 5.61 9.09 3.02
N LEU A 112 6.22 10.10 3.62
CA LEU A 112 7.44 9.96 4.41
C LEU A 112 7.23 9.11 5.67
N GLY A 113 6.10 9.31 6.38
CA GLY A 113 5.73 8.49 7.53
C GLY A 113 5.55 7.01 7.16
N VAL A 114 4.83 6.74 6.07
CA VAL A 114 4.65 5.37 5.55
C VAL A 114 5.97 4.77 5.07
N GLN A 115 6.83 5.52 4.38
CA GLN A 115 8.16 5.05 3.97
C GLN A 115 8.99 4.63 5.19
N SER A 116 9.07 5.50 6.20
CA SER A 116 9.85 5.23 7.41
C SER A 116 9.40 3.93 8.09
N MET A 117 8.08 3.74 8.20
CA MET A 117 7.54 2.53 8.81
C MET A 117 7.81 1.27 7.96
N LEU A 118 7.63 1.33 6.64
CA LEU A 118 7.96 0.22 5.74
C LEU A 118 9.45 -0.14 5.80
N GLU A 119 10.33 0.85 5.80
CA GLU A 119 11.77 0.64 5.93
C GLU A 119 12.12 0.03 7.30
N SER A 120 11.44 0.42 8.38
CA SER A 120 11.65 -0.14 9.72
C SER A 120 11.33 -1.64 9.82
N VAL A 121 10.38 -2.15 9.00
CA VAL A 121 10.02 -3.57 8.93
C VAL A 121 10.77 -4.33 7.82
N GLY A 122 11.77 -3.70 7.21
CA GLY A 122 12.69 -4.30 6.23
C GLY A 122 12.19 -4.25 4.79
N VAL A 123 11.20 -3.41 4.46
CA VAL A 123 10.65 -3.28 3.11
C VAL A 123 11.26 -2.07 2.40
N PRO A 124 12.13 -2.27 1.39
CA PRO A 124 12.77 -1.16 0.68
C PRO A 124 11.75 -0.28 -0.04
N THR A 125 11.74 1.01 0.25
CA THR A 125 10.67 1.91 -0.20
C THR A 125 11.21 3.25 -0.68
N ARG A 126 10.61 3.86 -1.70
CA ARG A 126 10.98 5.22 -2.17
C ARG A 126 9.77 6.10 -2.38
N VAL A 127 9.81 7.30 -1.82
CA VAL A 127 8.85 8.36 -2.11
C VAL A 127 9.28 9.14 -3.35
N GLN A 128 8.34 9.31 -4.28
CA GLN A 128 8.45 10.18 -5.43
C GLN A 128 7.32 11.21 -5.44
N SER A 129 7.68 12.50 -5.42
CA SER A 129 6.73 13.60 -5.41
C SER A 129 6.48 14.16 -6.82
N ALA A 130 5.22 14.49 -7.12
CA ALA A 130 4.85 15.23 -8.33
C ALA A 130 5.39 16.68 -8.32
N ILE A 131 5.61 17.25 -7.14
CA ILE A 131 6.24 18.57 -6.95
C ILE A 131 7.71 18.38 -6.58
N ARG A 132 8.62 19.08 -7.26
CA ARG A 132 10.06 19.00 -6.99
C ARG A 132 10.40 19.52 -5.58
N MET A 133 11.13 18.70 -4.82
CA MET A 133 11.61 19.02 -3.48
C MET A 133 12.82 18.13 -3.13
N GLU A 134 13.93 18.31 -3.84
CA GLU A 134 15.05 17.35 -3.84
C GLU A 134 15.66 17.08 -2.45
N ALA A 135 15.57 18.04 -1.52
CA ALA A 135 16.05 17.87 -0.16
C ALA A 135 15.21 16.91 0.70
N ILE A 136 13.97 16.60 0.27
CA ILE A 136 12.99 15.85 1.06
C ILE A 136 12.71 14.48 0.44
N CYS A 137 12.45 14.42 -0.86
CA CYS A 137 12.21 13.17 -1.56
C CYS A 137 12.53 13.29 -3.06
N GLU A 138 12.53 12.15 -3.75
CA GLU A 138 12.82 12.13 -5.18
C GLU A 138 11.70 12.83 -5.98
N SER A 139 12.06 13.50 -7.06
CA SER A 139 11.06 13.94 -8.04
C SER A 139 10.51 12.74 -8.82
N TYR A 140 9.21 12.75 -9.10
CA TYR A 140 8.58 11.72 -9.92
C TYR A 140 9.17 11.71 -11.34
N ILE A 141 9.70 10.56 -11.71
CA ILE A 141 10.13 10.25 -13.07
C ILE A 141 9.68 8.82 -13.36
N ARG A 142 8.73 8.64 -14.29
CA ARG A 142 8.13 7.33 -14.62
C ARG A 142 9.15 6.21 -14.76
N ARG A 143 10.20 6.44 -15.56
CA ARG A 143 11.25 5.45 -15.81
C ARG A 143 12.02 5.08 -14.53
N ARG A 144 12.22 6.04 -13.62
CA ARG A 144 12.89 5.79 -12.33
C ARG A 144 11.98 4.96 -11.42
N ALA A 145 10.69 5.29 -11.32
CA ALA A 145 9.72 4.49 -10.56
C ALA A 145 9.71 3.02 -11.01
N ILE A 146 9.67 2.78 -12.32
CA ILE A 146 9.75 1.42 -12.89
C ILE A 146 11.05 0.70 -12.44
N ARG A 147 12.21 1.38 -12.52
CA ARG A 147 13.47 0.77 -12.06
C ARG A 147 13.52 0.51 -10.55
N HIS A 148 12.77 1.25 -9.74
CA HIS A 148 12.62 0.92 -8.32
C HIS A 148 11.80 -0.36 -8.15
N MET A 149 10.67 -0.48 -8.83
CA MET A 149 9.81 -1.68 -8.77
C MET A 149 10.54 -2.94 -9.24
N GLU A 150 11.27 -2.87 -10.35
CA GLU A 150 12.06 -4.00 -10.87
C GLU A 150 13.18 -4.46 -9.92
N ARG A 151 13.61 -3.59 -8.99
CA ARG A 151 14.55 -3.92 -7.91
C ARG A 151 13.86 -4.37 -6.63
N GLY A 152 12.57 -4.68 -6.68
CA GLY A 152 11.76 -5.12 -5.56
C GLY A 152 11.48 -4.02 -4.53
N ARG A 153 11.51 -2.74 -4.92
CA ARG A 153 11.20 -1.63 -4.01
C ARG A 153 9.75 -1.19 -4.20
N ILE A 154 9.12 -0.81 -3.09
CA ILE A 154 7.82 -0.12 -3.12
C ILE A 154 8.03 1.33 -3.54
N VAL A 155 7.14 1.84 -4.38
CA VAL A 155 7.15 3.26 -4.78
C VAL A 155 5.91 3.95 -4.23
N ILE A 156 6.11 5.02 -3.47
CA ILE A 156 5.03 5.87 -2.95
C ILE A 156 4.97 7.15 -3.78
N PHE A 157 3.84 7.41 -4.43
CA PHE A 157 3.60 8.65 -5.15
C PHE A 157 2.93 9.67 -4.24
N ALA A 158 3.58 10.82 -4.10
CA ALA A 158 3.14 11.92 -3.26
C ALA A 158 2.87 13.19 -4.10
N ALA A 159 2.28 14.20 -3.44
CA ALA A 159 1.83 15.45 -4.04
C ALA A 159 0.79 15.28 -5.17
N GLY A 160 0.03 14.17 -5.15
CA GLY A 160 -1.06 13.92 -6.11
C GLY A 160 -0.60 13.99 -7.57
N THR A 161 -1.32 14.76 -8.38
CA THR A 161 -0.96 15.04 -9.78
C THR A 161 0.04 16.19 -9.91
N GLY A 162 0.35 16.90 -8.81
CA GLY A 162 1.09 18.15 -8.81
C GLY A 162 0.26 19.37 -9.23
N ASN A 163 -1.04 19.20 -9.51
CA ASN A 163 -1.93 20.26 -9.98
C ASN A 163 -3.09 20.47 -9.00
N PRO A 164 -3.49 21.72 -8.72
CA PRO A 164 -4.75 22.03 -8.04
C PRO A 164 -5.98 21.44 -8.73
N TYR A 165 -7.12 21.40 -8.03
CA TYR A 165 -8.42 20.90 -8.48
C TYR A 165 -8.50 19.37 -8.70
N PHE A 166 -7.42 18.63 -8.46
CA PHE A 166 -7.40 17.17 -8.58
C PHE A 166 -7.42 16.48 -7.22
N THR A 167 -8.09 15.33 -7.18
CA THR A 167 -8.12 14.46 -6.00
C THR A 167 -6.97 13.46 -6.01
N THR A 168 -6.67 12.89 -4.85
CA THR A 168 -5.70 11.78 -4.75
C THR A 168 -6.18 10.52 -5.47
N ASP A 169 -7.49 10.35 -5.65
CA ASP A 169 -8.03 9.26 -6.47
C ASP A 169 -7.70 9.45 -7.96
N THR A 170 -7.70 10.69 -8.45
CA THR A 170 -7.26 11.00 -9.82
C THR A 170 -5.77 10.68 -10.00
N ALA A 171 -4.95 11.07 -9.02
CA ALA A 171 -3.53 10.74 -9.03
C ALA A 171 -3.30 9.22 -9.00
N ALA A 172 -4.08 8.48 -8.20
CA ALA A 172 -4.00 7.03 -8.14
C ALA A 172 -4.35 6.37 -9.47
N ALA A 173 -5.42 6.81 -10.15
CA ALA A 173 -5.77 6.33 -11.48
C ALA A 173 -4.66 6.63 -12.50
N LEU A 174 -4.13 7.86 -12.50
CA LEU A 174 -3.04 8.27 -13.38
C LEU A 174 -1.78 7.41 -13.16
N ARG A 175 -1.32 7.27 -11.91
CA ARG A 175 -0.12 6.50 -11.59
C ARG A 175 -0.30 5.00 -11.85
N ALA A 176 -1.50 4.46 -11.63
CA ALA A 176 -1.79 3.06 -11.95
C ALA A 176 -1.69 2.81 -13.46
N ALA A 177 -2.22 3.72 -14.29
CA ALA A 177 -2.09 3.65 -15.74
C ALA A 177 -0.64 3.80 -16.19
N GLU A 178 0.09 4.78 -15.67
CA GLU A 178 1.49 4.99 -16.02
C GLU A 178 2.40 3.83 -15.59
N MET A 179 2.12 3.21 -14.46
CA MET A 179 2.87 2.06 -13.96
C MET A 179 2.35 0.73 -14.53
N GLU A 180 1.33 0.74 -15.40
CA GLU A 180 0.75 -0.48 -15.99
C GLU A 180 0.32 -1.48 -14.89
N CYS A 181 -0.29 -0.97 -13.81
CA CYS A 181 -0.84 -1.81 -12.76
C CYS A 181 -2.04 -2.60 -13.29
N GLU A 182 -2.15 -3.87 -12.90
CA GLU A 182 -3.27 -4.74 -13.30
C GLU A 182 -4.55 -4.42 -12.51
N VAL A 183 -4.40 -3.79 -11.35
CA VAL A 183 -5.52 -3.33 -10.53
C VAL A 183 -5.15 -2.09 -9.70
N LEU A 184 -6.13 -1.19 -9.57
CA LEU A 184 -6.13 -0.10 -8.59
C LEU A 184 -7.04 -0.50 -7.43
N LEU A 185 -6.47 -0.67 -6.24
CA LEU A 185 -7.16 -0.99 -5.00
C LEU A 185 -7.33 0.30 -4.19
N LYS A 186 -8.56 0.65 -3.82
CA LYS A 186 -8.85 1.83 -2.99
C LYS A 186 -9.23 1.38 -1.59
N GLY A 187 -8.38 1.68 -0.61
CA GLY A 187 -8.69 1.48 0.80
C GLY A 187 -9.70 2.52 1.28
N THR A 188 -10.84 2.06 1.78
CA THR A 188 -11.93 2.90 2.31
C THR A 188 -12.34 2.44 3.71
N GLN A 189 -13.06 3.29 4.43
CA GLN A 189 -13.64 2.94 5.74
C GLN A 189 -14.82 1.97 5.63
N VAL A 190 -15.40 1.84 4.44
CA VAL A 190 -16.42 0.86 4.08
C VAL A 190 -15.81 -0.24 3.22
N ASP A 191 -16.37 -1.44 3.27
CA ASP A 191 -15.84 -2.66 2.65
C ASP A 191 -16.26 -2.85 1.17
N GLY A 192 -16.82 -1.83 0.54
CA GLY A 192 -17.27 -1.90 -0.85
C GLY A 192 -17.96 -0.63 -1.34
N VAL A 193 -18.56 -0.74 -2.52
CA VAL A 193 -19.41 0.31 -3.08
C VAL A 193 -20.85 -0.02 -2.71
N TYR A 194 -21.57 0.98 -2.20
CA TYR A 194 -22.95 0.88 -1.77
C TYR A 194 -23.84 1.85 -2.55
N SER A 195 -25.14 1.61 -2.58
CA SER A 195 -26.12 2.52 -3.22
C SER A 195 -26.27 3.87 -2.50
N ALA A 196 -25.92 3.94 -1.22
CA ALA A 196 -25.85 5.15 -0.41
C ALA A 196 -24.77 5.00 0.68
N ASP A 197 -24.50 6.05 1.45
CA ASP A 197 -23.60 5.95 2.61
C ASP A 197 -24.17 4.96 3.64
N PRO A 198 -23.54 3.80 3.88
CA PRO A 198 -24.07 2.77 4.76
C PRO A 198 -24.03 3.17 6.24
N ILE A 199 -23.26 4.20 6.61
CA ILE A 199 -23.22 4.74 7.98
C ILE A 199 -24.49 5.57 8.24
N LEU A 200 -24.98 6.28 7.23
CA LEU A 200 -26.14 7.16 7.33
C LEU A 200 -27.45 6.46 6.95
N HIS A 201 -27.38 5.44 6.10
CA HIS A 201 -28.55 4.76 5.54
C HIS A 201 -28.47 3.25 5.77
N ALA A 202 -29.26 2.75 6.73
CA ALA A 202 -29.31 1.33 7.08
C ALA A 202 -29.78 0.42 5.92
N ASN A 203 -30.49 0.98 4.93
CA ASN A 203 -30.97 0.26 3.75
C ASN A 203 -30.01 0.36 2.56
N ALA A 204 -28.78 0.84 2.75
CA ALA A 204 -27.78 0.92 1.68
C ALA A 204 -27.42 -0.49 1.19
N GLU A 205 -27.55 -0.71 -0.11
CA GLU A 205 -27.29 -2.01 -0.73
C GLU A 205 -25.85 -2.07 -1.26
N ARG A 206 -25.13 -3.14 -0.90
CA ARG A 206 -23.76 -3.35 -1.36
C ARG A 206 -23.75 -3.97 -2.76
N TYR A 207 -22.95 -3.40 -3.65
CA TYR A 207 -22.72 -3.99 -4.97
C TYR A 207 -21.55 -4.96 -4.94
N GLU A 208 -21.74 -6.18 -5.46
CA GLU A 208 -20.65 -7.15 -5.63
C GLU A 208 -19.75 -6.82 -6.83
N ARG A 209 -20.35 -6.32 -7.91
CA ARG A 209 -19.65 -5.92 -9.13
C ARG A 209 -20.38 -4.77 -9.79
N LEU A 210 -19.61 -3.77 -10.20
CA LEU A 210 -20.08 -2.65 -11.00
C LEU A 210 -19.19 -2.48 -12.23
N THR A 211 -19.79 -2.00 -13.31
CA THR A 211 -19.08 -1.53 -14.49
C THR A 211 -19.03 0.00 -14.45
N PHE A 212 -18.04 0.62 -15.10
CA PHE A 212 -17.96 2.09 -15.19
C PHE A 212 -19.25 2.70 -15.77
N SER A 213 -19.83 2.07 -16.78
CA SER A 213 -21.08 2.52 -17.39
C SER A 213 -22.30 2.43 -16.47
N ARG A 214 -22.23 1.63 -15.40
CA ARG A 214 -23.28 1.58 -14.38
C ARG A 214 -23.07 2.67 -13.33
N VAL A 215 -21.83 2.85 -12.87
CA VAL A 215 -21.46 3.92 -11.92
C VAL A 215 -21.82 5.32 -12.42
N LEU A 216 -21.79 5.57 -13.74
CA LEU A 216 -22.13 6.88 -14.31
C LEU A 216 -23.63 7.09 -14.56
N ARG A 217 -24.43 6.03 -14.50
CA ARG A 217 -25.84 6.04 -14.91
C ARG A 217 -26.79 6.00 -13.72
N ASP A 218 -26.48 5.14 -12.77
CA ASP A 218 -27.25 4.87 -11.56
C ASP A 218 -26.81 5.85 -10.45
#